data_AF-A0A960IZ59-F1
#
_entry.id   AF-A0A960IZ59-F1
#
_cell.length_a   1.000
_cell.length_b   1.000
_cell.length_c   1.000
_cell.angle_alpha   90.00
_cell.angle_beta   90.00
_cell.angle_gamma   90.00
#
_symmetry.space_group_name_H-M   'P 1'
#
loop_
_entity.id
_entity.type
_entity.pdbx_description
1 polymer ?
#
loop_
_entity_poly.entity_id
_entity_poly.type
_entity_poly.pdbx_seq_one_letter_code
_entity_poly.pdbx_strand_id
1 'polypeptide(L)' 'SVKPDLKMGVCGEHGGDPASIALFHRLGLDYVSCSPFRVPIARLEAARSVLAARAGD' A
#
# COMPACT_ATOMS: atom_id res chain seq x y z
N SER A 1 26.35 -4.70 1.00
CA SER A 1 25.85 -4.41 -0.36
C SER A 1 24.38 -4.05 -0.27
N VAL A 2 23.93 -2.99 -0.96
CA VAL A 2 22.52 -2.57 -1.01
C VAL A 2 21.84 -3.26 -2.19
N LYS A 3 20.55 -3.60 -2.05
CA LYS A 3 19.71 -4.19 -3.13
C LYS A 3 18.61 -3.19 -3.52
N PRO A 4 18.81 -2.37 -4.58
CA PRO A 4 17.86 -1.33 -4.97
C PRO A 4 16.47 -1.87 -5.34
N ASP A 5 16.42 -3.04 -5.97
CA ASP A 5 15.17 -3.64 -6.47
C ASP A 5 14.58 -4.69 -5.50
N LEU A 6 14.94 -4.61 -4.22
CA LEU A 6 14.39 -5.51 -3.22
C LEU A 6 12.88 -5.29 -3.12
N LYS A 7 12.11 -6.38 -3.28
CA LYS A 7 10.66 -6.34 -3.10
C LYS A 7 10.30 -6.13 -1.64
N MET A 8 9.52 -5.09 -1.36
CA MET A 8 9.17 -4.66 -0.02
C MET A 8 7.65 -4.60 0.14
N GLY A 9 7.16 -5.08 1.27
CA GLY A 9 5.74 -4.98 1.61
C GLY A 9 5.52 -4.99 3.10
N VAL A 10 4.25 -4.78 3.49
CA VAL A 10 3.83 -4.77 4.89
C VAL A 10 2.79 -5.84 5.16
N CYS A 11 2.76 -6.38 6.37
CA CYS A 11 1.71 -7.28 6.83
C CYS A 11 1.13 -6.80 8.18
N GLY A 12 -0.02 -7.37 8.56
CA GLY A 12 -0.68 -7.08 9.82
C GLY A 12 -1.84 -6.11 9.67
N GLU A 13 -2.20 -5.45 10.76
CA GLU A 13 -3.40 -4.60 10.81
C GLU A 13 -3.30 -3.40 9.87
N HIS A 14 -2.14 -2.74 9.84
CA HIS A 14 -1.87 -1.60 8.97
C HIS A 14 -1.95 -1.95 7.47
N GLY A 15 -1.76 -3.22 7.10
CA GLY A 15 -1.90 -3.64 5.70
C GLY A 15 -3.33 -3.55 5.16
N GLY A 16 -4.32 -3.36 6.03
CA GLY A 16 -5.72 -3.13 5.68
C GLY A 16 -6.28 -1.82 6.21
N ASP A 17 -5.44 -0.93 6.76
CA ASP A 17 -5.83 0.41 7.21
C ASP A 17 -5.65 1.42 6.06
N PRO A 18 -6.69 2.17 5.65
CA PRO A 18 -6.61 3.04 4.50
C PRO A 18 -5.51 4.12 4.58
N ALA A 19 -5.36 4.78 5.74
CA ALA A 19 -4.36 5.83 5.91
C ALA A 19 -2.93 5.27 5.79
N SER A 20 -2.70 4.09 6.36
CA SER A 20 -1.45 3.37 6.25
C SER A 20 -1.15 2.97 4.80
N ILE A 21 -2.13 2.46 4.05
CA ILE A 21 -1.96 2.08 2.63
C ILE A 21 -1.53 3.28 1.77
N ALA A 22 -2.17 4.43 1.96
CA ALA A 22 -1.79 5.66 1.26
C ALA A 22 -0.33 6.08 1.58
N LEU A 23 0.09 5.94 2.84
CA LEU A 23 1.49 6.16 3.22
C LEU A 23 2.43 5.16 2.53
N PHE A 24 2.11 3.87 2.55
CA PHE A 24 2.96 2.83 1.94
C PHE A 24 3.09 3.00 0.43
N HIS A 25 2.04 3.45 -0.25
CA HIS A 25 2.09 3.83 -1.66
C HIS A 25 3.10 4.97 -1.89
N ARG A 26 3.03 6.04 -1.09
CA ARG A 26 3.99 7.17 -1.19
C ARG A 26 5.44 6.77 -0.88
N LEU A 27 5.63 5.80 0.02
CA LEU A 27 6.95 5.25 0.36
C LEU A 27 7.49 4.26 -0.68
N GLY A 28 6.70 3.88 -1.68
CA GLY A 28 7.13 3.00 -2.76
C GLY A 28 7.16 1.51 -2.39
N LEU A 29 6.36 1.06 -1.43
CA LEU A 29 6.19 -0.38 -1.16
C LEU A 29 5.50 -1.07 -2.34
N ASP A 30 5.91 -2.31 -2.63
CA ASP A 30 5.36 -3.11 -3.73
C ASP A 30 4.00 -3.72 -3.39
N TYR A 31 3.75 -4.06 -2.11
CA TYR A 31 2.51 -4.72 -1.71
C TYR A 31 2.12 -4.51 -0.24
N VAL A 32 0.85 -4.80 0.06
CA VAL A 32 0.31 -4.93 1.41
C VAL A 32 -0.35 -6.29 1.59
N SER A 33 -0.32 -6.82 2.81
CA SER A 33 -0.94 -8.08 3.21
C SER A 33 -1.83 -7.86 4.43
N CYS A 34 -3.10 -8.24 4.32
CA CYS A 34 -4.12 -8.05 5.35
C CYS A 34 -5.02 -9.27 5.49
N SER A 35 -5.86 -9.28 6.53
CA SER A 35 -6.82 -10.37 6.73
C SER A 35 -7.79 -10.48 5.54
N PRO A 36 -8.33 -11.69 5.24
CA PRO A 36 -9.15 -11.91 4.05
C PRO A 36 -10.30 -10.91 3.89
N PHE A 37 -10.98 -10.58 4.99
CA PHE A 37 -12.09 -9.62 4.99
C PHE A 37 -11.68 -8.18 4.68
N ARG A 38 -10.39 -7.82 4.83
CA ARG A 38 -9.85 -6.50 4.51
C ARG A 38 -9.25 -6.39 3.12
N VAL A 39 -9.10 -7.50 2.39
CA VAL A 39 -8.61 -7.49 1.01
C VAL A 39 -9.41 -6.54 0.10
N PRO A 40 -10.76 -6.48 0.15
CA PRO A 40 -11.51 -5.53 -0.66
C PRO A 40 -11.20 -4.06 -0.32
N ILE A 41 -11.05 -3.74 0.97
CA ILE A 41 -10.69 -2.41 1.46
C ILE A 41 -9.29 -2.04 0.96
N ALA A 42 -8.33 -2.95 1.12
CA ALA A 42 -6.95 -2.71 0.70
C ALA A 42 -6.82 -2.48 -0.80
N ARG A 43 -7.58 -3.22 -1.62
CA ARG A 43 -7.62 -3.04 -3.08
C ARG A 43 -8.21 -1.70 -3.48
N LEU A 44 -9.33 -1.30 -2.86
CA LEU A 44 -9.96 -0.02 -3.15
C LEU A 44 -9.04 1.14 -2.79
N GLU A 45 -8.39 1.08 -1.62
CA GLU A 45 -7.51 2.16 -1.18
C GLU A 45 -6.21 2.22 -1.98
N ALA A 46 -5.64 1.08 -2.37
CA ALA A 46 -4.49 1.06 -3.27
C ALA A 46 -4.81 1.77 -4.60
N ALA A 47 -6.02 1.56 -5.16
CA ALA A 47 -6.46 2.26 -6.36
C ALA A 47 -6.64 3.76 -6.14
N ARG A 48 -7.26 4.16 -5.02
CA ARG A 48 -7.42 5.58 -4.64
C ARG A 48 -6.08 6.28 -4.49
N SER A 49 -5.12 5.64 -3.84
CA SER A 49 -3.76 6.17 -3.64
C SER A 49 -3.07 6.47 -4.97
N VAL A 50 -3.22 5.58 -5.97
CA VAL A 50 -2.70 5.79 -7.33
C VAL A 50 -3.40 6.97 -8.03
N LEU A 51 -4.72 7.11 -7.88
CA LEU A 51 -5.48 8.21 -8.48
C LEU A 51 -5.10 9.56 -7.85
N ALA A 52 -4.97 9.60 -6.54
CA ALA A 52 -4.52 10.76 -5.77
C ALA A 52 -3.12 11.23 -6.21
N ALA A 53 -2.15 10.31 -6.29
CA ALA A 53 -0.80 10.61 -6.77
C ALA A 53 -0.76 11.13 -8.22
N ARG A 54 -1.73 10.75 -9.06
CA ARG A 54 -1.87 11.26 -10.43
C ARG A 54 -2.57 12.62 -10.49
N ALA A 55 -3.40 12.93 -9.50
CA ALA A 55 -4.17 14.17 -9.44
C ALA A 55 -3.36 15.38 -8.91
N GLY A 56 -2.11 15.16 -8.48
CA GLY A 56 -1.18 16.22 -8.06
C GLY A 56 -1.22 16.57 -6.58
N ASP A 57 -1.60 15.61 -5.72
CA ASP A 57 -1.36 15.68 -4.27
C ASP A 57 0.14 15.77 -3.92
#